data_AF-A0A9E5AUU0-F1
#
_entry.id   AF-A0A9E5AUU0-F1
#
_cell.length_a   1.000
_cell.length_b   1.000
_cell.length_c   1.000
_cell.angle_alpha   90.00
_cell.angle_beta   90.00
_cell.angle_gamma   90.00
#
_symmetry.space_group_name_H-M   'P 1'
#
loop_
_entity.id
_entity.type
_entity.pdbx_description
1 polymer ?
#
loop_
_entity_poly.entity_id
_entity_poly.type
_entity_poly.pdbx_seq_one_letter_code
_entity_poly.pdbx_strand_id
1 'polypeptide(L)' 'MLTAQVPRDFVRGKDVWKTVLDTDAVPIRRRDPGIPKRLAEVIDAALVDKPEIHFKTAAEFKRALERAL' A
#
# COMPACT_ATOMS: atom_id res chain seq x y z
N MET A 1 -3.07 -9.80 8.09
CA MET A 1 -2.40 -8.75 7.26
C MET A 1 -2.14 -7.55 8.14
N LEU A 2 -1.00 -6.87 7.98
CA LEU A 2 -0.34 -5.98 8.97
C LEU A 2 -1.24 -5.06 9.80
N THR A 3 -2.31 -4.50 9.22
CA THR A 3 -3.17 -3.47 9.86
C THR A 3 -4.63 -3.90 10.05
N ALA A 4 -5.00 -5.12 9.64
CA ALA A 4 -6.38 -5.61 9.53
C ALA A 4 -7.34 -4.70 8.72
N GLN A 5 -6.82 -3.74 7.96
CA GLN A 5 -7.58 -2.79 7.14
C GLN A 5 -7.19 -2.92 5.67
N VAL A 6 -8.11 -2.58 4.78
CA VAL A 6 -7.83 -2.49 3.34
C VAL A 6 -7.02 -1.21 3.02
N PRO A 7 -6.23 -1.19 1.92
CA PRO A 7 -5.36 -0.06 1.61
C PRO A 7 -6.09 1.26 1.34
N ARG A 8 -7.31 1.23 0.79
CA ARG A 8 -8.08 2.42 0.38
C ARG A 8 -9.28 2.66 1.30
N ASP A 9 -9.71 3.92 1.41
CA ASP A 9 -10.90 4.28 2.18
C ASP A 9 -12.17 4.11 1.34
N PHE A 10 -13.02 3.15 1.74
CA PHE A 10 -14.33 2.96 1.13
C PHE A 10 -15.40 3.71 1.92
N VAL A 11 -16.03 4.69 1.26
CA VAL A 11 -17.13 5.45 1.86
C VAL A 11 -18.45 4.76 1.52
N ARG A 12 -19.30 4.53 2.53
CA ARG A 12 -20.62 3.93 2.35
C ARG A 12 -21.45 4.73 1.32
N GLY A 13 -22.07 4.02 0.39
CA GLY A 13 -22.88 4.63 -0.67
C GLY A 13 -22.09 5.17 -1.86
N LYS A 14 -20.74 5.06 -1.87
CA LYS A 14 -19.92 5.30 -3.06
C LYS A 14 -19.63 4.01 -3.81
N ASP A 15 -19.40 4.13 -5.11
CA ASP A 15 -19.00 3.02 -5.97
C ASP A 15 -17.61 2.50 -5.56
N VAL A 16 -17.54 1.20 -5.28
CA VAL A 16 -16.32 0.54 -4.80
C VAL A 16 -15.25 0.44 -5.89
N TRP A 17 -15.64 0.21 -7.14
CA TRP A 17 -14.71 0.09 -8.26
C TRP A 17 -14.10 1.44 -8.60
N LYS A 18 -14.93 2.48 -8.62
CA LYS A 18 -14.47 3.85 -8.78
C LYS A 18 -13.52 4.26 -7.67
N THR A 19 -13.78 3.85 -6.43
CA THR A 19 -12.86 4.10 -5.31
C THR A 19 -11.49 3.44 -5.56
N VAL A 20 -11.47 2.19 -6.02
CA VAL A 20 -10.20 1.50 -6.36
C VAL A 20 -9.46 2.21 -7.49
N LEU A 21 -10.19 2.64 -8.53
CA LEU A 21 -9.61 3.29 -9.71
C LEU A 21 -9.15 4.71 -9.45
N ASP A 22 -9.83 5.48 -8.60
CA ASP A 22 -9.63 6.93 -8.50
C ASP A 22 -8.87 7.37 -7.24
N THR A 23 -8.73 6.51 -6.23
CA THR A 23 -8.11 6.88 -4.95
C THR A 23 -6.77 6.19 -4.71
N ASP A 24 -5.87 6.92 -4.06
CA ASP A 24 -4.58 6.39 -3.62
C ASP A 24 -4.74 5.52 -2.38
N ALA A 25 -3.80 4.59 -2.18
CA ALA A 25 -3.70 3.87 -0.93
C ALA A 25 -3.37 4.82 0.24
N VAL A 26 -3.98 4.58 1.39
CA VAL A 26 -3.66 5.26 2.64
C VAL A 26 -2.29 4.77 3.13
N PRO A 27 -1.33 5.67 3.39
CA PRO A 27 -0.02 5.29 3.91
C PRO A 27 -0.14 4.39 5.14
N ILE A 28 0.59 3.28 5.16
CA ILE A 28 0.36 2.20 6.14
C ILE A 28 0.59 2.67 7.58
N ARG A 29 1.49 3.64 7.80
CA ARG A 29 1.72 4.24 9.13
C ARG A 29 0.60 5.15 9.62
N ARG A 30 -0.33 5.57 8.75
CA ARG A 30 -1.59 6.21 9.19
C ARG A 30 -2.59 5.18 9.72
N ARG A 31 -2.47 3.91 9.31
CA ARG A 31 -3.28 2.80 9.81
C ARG A 31 -2.71 2.23 11.11
N ASP A 32 -1.38 2.11 11.17
CA ASP A 32 -0.66 1.68 12.37
C ASP A 32 0.70 2.40 12.48
N PRO A 33 0.83 3.40 13.38
CA PRO A 33 2.08 4.14 13.58
C PRO A 33 3.27 3.28 14.07
N GLY A 34 3.00 2.10 14.65
CA GLY A 34 4.00 1.17 15.18
C GLY A 34 4.79 0.43 14.10
N ILE A 35 4.34 0.47 12.84
CA ILE A 35 5.05 -0.15 11.72
C ILE A 35 6.39 0.57 11.48
N PRO A 36 7.53 -0.16 11.42
CA PRO A 36 8.84 0.42 11.15
C PRO A 36 8.87 1.24 9.87
N LYS A 37 9.51 2.42 9.91
CA LYS A 37 9.54 3.36 8.78
C LYS A 37 10.04 2.73 7.48
N ARG A 38 11.13 1.95 7.54
CA ARG A 38 11.72 1.30 6.36
C ARG A 38 10.77 0.29 5.71
N LEU A 39 10.04 -0.48 6.52
CA LEU A 39 9.02 -1.40 6.02
C LEU A 39 7.84 -0.62 5.42
N ALA A 40 7.41 0.45 6.07
CA ALA A 40 6.31 1.29 5.58
C ALA A 40 6.61 1.88 4.21
N GLU A 41 7.82 2.40 3.99
CA GLU A 41 8.26 2.94 2.70
C GLU A 41 8.17 1.88 1.58
N VAL A 42 8.54 0.63 1.87
CA VAL A 42 8.45 -0.47 0.90
C VAL A 42 7.00 -0.85 0.60
N ILE A 43 6.13 -0.93 1.61
CA ILE A 43 4.72 -1.27 1.42
C ILE A 43 3.97 -0.14 0.69
N ASP A 44 4.18 1.10 1.08
CA ASP A 44 3.54 2.25 0.46
C ASP A 44 3.95 2.38 -1.01
N ALA A 45 5.23 2.15 -1.34
CA ALA A 45 5.70 2.12 -2.72
C ALA A 45 5.06 0.98 -3.54
N ALA A 46 4.86 -0.20 -2.95
CA ALA A 46 4.24 -1.34 -3.62
C ALA A 46 2.76 -1.13 -3.95
N LEU A 47 2.08 -0.23 -3.23
CA LEU A 47 0.67 0.09 -3.43
C LEU A 47 0.44 1.22 -4.44
N VAL A 48 1.51 1.87 -4.92
CA VAL A 48 1.43 2.87 -6.00
C VAL A 48 1.22 2.15 -7.33
N ASP A 49 0.11 2.44 -8.00
CA ASP A 49 -0.25 1.93 -9.33
C ASP A 49 -0.32 3.04 -10.40
N LYS A 50 -0.19 4.31 -10.02
CA LYS A 50 -0.20 5.48 -10.90
C LYS A 50 1.07 6.32 -10.75
N PRO A 51 1.66 6.84 -11.85
CA PRO A 51 1.32 6.53 -13.23
C PRO A 51 1.69 5.10 -13.65
N GLU A 52 2.45 4.39 -12.80
CA GLU A 52 2.94 3.05 -13.08
C GLU A 52 3.19 2.30 -11.77
N ILE A 53 3.02 0.97 -11.79
CA ILE A 53 3.34 0.09 -10.66
C ILE A 53 4.83 0.21 -10.33
N HIS A 54 5.19 0.48 -9.07
CA HIS A 54 6.58 0.71 -8.68
C HIS A 54 7.48 -0.52 -8.89
N PHE A 55 7.15 -1.65 -8.25
CA PHE A 55 7.91 -2.89 -8.41
C PHE A 55 7.44 -3.67 -9.64
N LYS A 56 8.33 -3.90 -10.61
CA LYS A 56 7.96 -4.55 -11.88
C LYS A 56 7.85 -6.06 -11.77
N THR A 57 8.43 -6.63 -10.72
CA THR A 57 8.42 -8.07 -10.49
C THR A 57 8.21 -8.39 -9.01
N ALA A 58 7.58 -9.53 -8.74
CA ALA A 58 7.44 -10.04 -7.38
C ALA A 58 8.83 -10.29 -6.72
N ALA A 59 9.83 -10.68 -7.50
CA ALA A 59 11.19 -10.90 -7.01
C ALA A 59 11.85 -9.60 -6.52
N GLU A 60 11.61 -8.48 -7.20
CA GLU A 60 12.08 -7.17 -6.78
C GLU A 60 11.43 -6.73 -5.47
N PHE A 61 10.10 -6.86 -5.38
CA PHE A 61 9.36 -6.53 -4.16
C PHE A 61 9.81 -7.39 -2.97
N LYS A 62 9.99 -8.71 -3.15
CA LYS A 62 10.51 -9.61 -2.12
C LYS A 62 11.88 -9.16 -1.59
N ARG A 63 12.82 -8.81 -2.48
CA ARG A 63 14.15 -8.31 -2.08
C ARG A 63 14.07 -6.96 -1.36
N ALA A 64 13.10 -6.11 -1.69
CA ALA A 64 12.88 -4.85 -0.97
C ALA A 64 12.39 -5.13 0.46
N LEU A 65 11.43 -6.05 0.62
CA LEU A 65 10.94 -6.47 1.94
C LEU A 65 12.05 -7.06 2.80
N GLU A 66 12.84 -8.00 2.27
CA GLU A 66 13.95 -8.64 2.99
C GLU A 66 15.01 -7.62 3.48
N ARG A 67 15.22 -6.53 2.74
CA ARG A 67 16.15 -5.46 3.11
C ARG A 67 15.58 -4.45 4.12
N ALA A 68 14.27 -4.42 4.28
CA ALA A 68 13.56 -3.49 5.16
C ALA A 68 13.29 -4.06 6.56
N LEU A 69 13.44 -5.39 6.71
CA LEU A 69 13.43 -6.11 7.98
C LEU A 69 14.73 -5.91 8.77
#